data_AF-A0A660SRV1-F1
#
_entry.id   AF-A0A660SRV1-F1
#
_cell.length_a   1.000
_cell.length_b   1.000
_cell.length_c   1.000
_cell.angle_alpha   90.00
_cell.angle_beta   90.00
_cell.angle_gamma   90.00
#
_symmetry.space_group_name_H-M   'P 1'
#
loop_
_entity.id
_entity.type
_entity.pdbx_description
1 polymer ?
#
loop_
_entity_poly.entity_id
_entity_poly.type
_entity_poly.pdbx_seq_one_letter_code
_entity_poly.pdbx_strand_id
1 'polypeptide(L)' 'MKGPITVASKFDTEGALLGNVMLLVLENGGFDAVDKTELGATDVVRKALETGEVDMYPEYTGNGNWFFTPN' A
#
# COMPACT_ATOMS: atom_id res chain seq x y z
N MET A 1 -13.96 15.01 -8.03
CA MET A 1 -12.81 14.15 -7.65
C MET A 1 -12.92 12.86 -8.45
N LYS A 2 -11.80 12.33 -8.94
CA LYS A 2 -11.71 10.96 -9.47
C LYS A 2 -11.99 9.98 -8.33
N GLY A 3 -12.38 8.74 -8.64
CA GLY A 3 -12.85 7.76 -7.66
C GLY A 3 -11.87 7.47 -6.52
N PRO A 4 -12.35 6.79 -5.45
CA PRO A 4 -11.53 6.51 -4.28
C PRO A 4 -10.38 5.57 -4.62
N ILE A 5 -9.20 5.83 -4.05
CA ILE A 5 -8.05 4.92 -4.06
C ILE A 5 -7.53 4.79 -2.63
N THR A 6 -7.62 3.59 -2.08
CA THR A 6 -7.18 3.24 -0.74
C THR A 6 -5.70 2.90 -0.76
N VAL A 7 -4.89 3.72 -0.10
CA VAL A 7 -3.44 3.53 0.00
C VAL A 7 -3.10 2.95 1.37
N ALA A 8 -2.36 1.85 1.38
CA ALA A 8 -1.78 1.31 2.60
C ALA A 8 -0.26 1.37 2.57
N SER A 9 0.35 1.04 3.71
CA SER A 9 1.79 0.83 3.82
C SER A 9 2.12 -0.06 5.02
N LYS A 10 3.39 -0.44 5.11
CA LYS A 10 3.93 -1.11 6.29
C LYS A 10 4.08 -0.11 7.45
N PHE A 11 4.01 -0.57 8.70
CA PHE A 11 4.10 0.30 9.89
C PHE A 11 5.52 0.76 10.27
N ASP A 12 6.52 0.45 9.45
CA ASP A 12 7.87 0.98 9.65
C ASP A 12 8.01 2.40 9.07
N THR A 13 9.09 3.09 9.45
CA THR A 13 9.32 4.49 9.08
C THR A 13 9.31 4.73 7.56
N GLU A 14 9.87 3.82 6.77
CA GLU A 14 9.87 3.97 5.31
C GLU A 14 8.48 3.69 4.73
N GLY A 15 7.76 2.72 5.29
CA GLY A 15 6.35 2.50 4.98
C GLY A 15 5.48 3.74 5.20
N ALA A 16 5.61 4.41 6.35
CA ALA A 16 4.90 5.67 6.62
C ALA A 16 5.28 6.77 5.61
N LEU A 17 6.58 6.95 5.33
CA LEU A 17 7.07 7.94 4.38
C LEU A 17 6.53 7.71 2.96
N LEU A 18 6.71 6.51 2.40
CA LEU A 18 6.31 6.21 1.03
C LEU A 18 4.79 6.18 0.86
N GLY A 19 4.05 5.70 1.87
CA GLY A 19 2.59 5.75 1.89
C GLY A 19 2.08 7.20 1.77
N ASN A 20 2.63 8.11 2.57
CA ASN A 20 2.28 9.53 2.50
C ASN A 20 2.65 10.19 1.16
N VAL A 21 3.80 9.83 0.57
CA VAL A 21 4.17 10.30 -0.78
C VAL A 21 3.11 9.87 -1.81
N MET A 22 2.62 8.64 -1.74
CA MET A 22 1.58 8.14 -2.65
C MET A 22 0.25 8.88 -2.46
N LEU A 23 -0.18 9.12 -1.21
CA LEU A 23 -1.37 9.92 -0.90
C LEU A 23 -1.30 11.31 -1.56
N LEU A 24 -0.20 12.04 -1.34
CA LEU A 24 0.00 13.38 -1.91
C LEU A 24 -0.01 13.38 -3.45
N VAL A 25 0.59 12.36 -4.08
CA VAL A 25 0.59 12.23 -5.54
C VAL A 25 -0.83 12.00 -6.08
N LEU A 26 -1.62 11.16 -5.42
CA LEU A 26 -3.01 10.86 -5.80
C LEU A 26 -3.93 12.09 -5.61
N GLU A 27 -3.81 12.77 -4.49
CA GLU A 27 -4.55 14.00 -4.18
C GLU A 27 -4.25 15.09 -5.21
N ASN A 28 -2.96 15.32 -5.52
CA ASN A 28 -2.54 16.27 -6.56
C ASN A 28 -3.02 15.82 -7.96
N GLY A 29 -3.19 14.52 -8.19
CA GLY A 29 -3.80 13.94 -9.38
C GLY A 29 -5.34 14.07 -9.44
N GLY A 30 -5.97 14.59 -8.39
CA GLY A 30 -7.41 14.80 -8.27
C GLY A 30 -8.22 13.56 -7.88
N PHE A 31 -7.59 12.51 -7.34
CA PHE A 31 -8.25 11.34 -6.77
C PHE A 31 -8.66 11.58 -5.31
N ASP A 32 -9.67 10.85 -4.86
CA ASP A 32 -10.02 10.75 -3.44
C ASP A 32 -9.12 9.68 -2.80
N ALA A 33 -8.04 10.11 -2.16
CA ALA A 33 -7.07 9.20 -1.56
C ALA A 33 -7.54 8.80 -0.14
N VAL A 34 -7.83 7.51 0.06
CA VAL A 34 -8.24 6.99 1.37
C VAL A 34 -7.02 6.47 2.11
N ASP A 35 -6.70 7.09 3.24
CA ASP A 35 -5.54 6.77 4.06
C ASP A 35 -5.77 5.52 4.92
N LYS A 36 -5.00 4.47 4.64
CA LYS A 36 -4.78 3.28 5.48
C LYS A 36 -3.27 3.00 5.63
N THR A 37 -2.44 4.05 5.64
CA THR A 37 -1.00 3.91 5.86
C THR A 37 -0.71 3.28 7.23
N GLU A 38 0.46 2.65 7.35
CA GLU A 38 0.91 1.96 8.57
C GLU A 38 -0.01 0.79 9.02
N LEU A 39 -0.68 0.14 8.05
CA LEU A 39 -1.69 -0.90 8.29
C LEU A 39 -1.15 -2.15 9.00
N GLY A 40 0.09 -2.56 8.72
CA GLY A 40 0.61 -3.84 9.22
C GLY A 40 1.97 -4.23 8.68
N ALA A 41 2.41 -5.45 8.97
CA ALA A 41 3.61 -6.02 8.36
C ALA A 41 3.34 -6.47 6.92
N THR A 42 4.37 -6.94 6.21
CA THR A 42 4.31 -7.37 4.79
C THR A 42 3.13 -8.31 4.50
N ASP A 43 2.89 -9.33 5.33
CA ASP A 43 1.83 -10.31 5.17
C ASP A 43 0.42 -9.71 5.33
N VAL A 44 0.25 -8.80 6.30
CA VAL A 44 -1.01 -8.08 6.52
C VAL A 44 -1.35 -7.21 5.30
N VAL A 45 -0.42 -6.38 4.86
CA VAL A 45 -0.66 -5.46 3.73
C VAL A 45 -0.82 -6.22 2.41
N ARG A 46 -0.02 -7.29 2.20
CA ARG A 46 -0.14 -8.15 1.02
C ARG A 46 -1.51 -8.81 0.94
N LYS A 47 -2.00 -9.35 2.07
CA LYS A 47 -3.34 -9.96 2.14
C LYS A 47 -4.43 -8.92 1.87
N ALA A 48 -4.32 -7.72 2.46
CA ALA A 48 -5.27 -6.64 2.22
C ALA A 48 -5.34 -6.26 0.73
N LEU A 49 -4.19 -6.24 0.02
CA LEU A 49 -4.15 -5.99 -1.43
C LEU A 49 -4.84 -7.13 -2.19
N GLU A 50 -4.53 -8.39 -1.87
CA GLU A 50 -5.09 -9.56 -2.57
C GLU A 50 -6.60 -9.74 -2.36
N THR A 51 -7.13 -9.28 -1.21
CA THR A 51 -8.57 -9.31 -0.93
C THR A 51 -9.32 -8.06 -1.40
N GLY A 52 -8.63 -7.06 -1.95
CA GLY A 52 -9.22 -5.79 -2.36
C GLY A 52 -9.66 -4.89 -1.20
N GLU A 53 -9.09 -5.08 -0.01
CA GLU A 53 -9.31 -4.16 1.13
C GLU A 53 -8.53 -2.84 0.95
N VAL A 54 -7.44 -2.89 0.19
CA VAL A 54 -6.61 -1.75 -0.21
C VAL A 54 -6.31 -1.85 -1.70
N ASP A 55 -6.14 -0.70 -2.36
CA ASP A 55 -5.94 -0.65 -3.81
C ASP A 55 -4.46 -0.65 -4.19
N MET A 56 -3.60 -0.08 -3.34
CA MET A 56 -2.16 -0.02 -3.56
C MET A 56 -1.34 0.20 -2.28
N TYR A 57 -0.08 -0.21 -2.31
CA TYR A 57 0.91 0.06 -1.25
C TYR A 57 2.34 -0.03 -1.81
N PRO A 58 3.35 0.59 -1.16
CA PRO A 58 4.74 0.42 -1.54
C PRO A 58 5.27 -0.95 -1.07
N GLU A 59 5.86 -1.71 -1.98
CA GLU A 59 6.42 -3.04 -1.70
C GLU A 59 7.86 -3.19 -2.25
N TYR A 60 8.63 -4.05 -1.59
CA TYR A 60 10.00 -4.38 -1.91
C TYR A 60 10.06 -5.59 -2.84
N THR A 61 10.79 -5.46 -3.93
CA THR A 61 10.94 -6.49 -4.98
C THR A 61 11.42 -7.84 -4.43
N GLY A 62 12.28 -7.84 -3.41
CA GLY A 62 12.81 -9.06 -2.77
C GLY A 62 11.72 -9.97 -2.16
N ASN A 63 10.58 -9.42 -1.77
CA ASN A 63 9.46 -10.21 -1.26
C ASN A 63 8.80 -11.08 -2.33
N GLY A 64 9.07 -10.85 -3.62
CA GLY A 64 8.65 -11.75 -4.70
C GLY A 64 9.13 -13.19 -4.48
N ASN A 65 10.34 -13.38 -3.91
CA ASN A 65 10.81 -14.72 -3.56
C ASN A 65 9.91 -15.38 -2.49
N TRP A 66 9.45 -14.62 -1.49
CA TRP A 66 8.53 -15.13 -0.47
C TRP A 66 7.13 -15.39 -1.01
N PHE A 67 6.61 -14.52 -1.88
CA PHE A 67 5.24 -14.61 -2.40
C PHE A 67 5.02 -15.76 -3.39
N PHE A 68 6.06 -16.17 -4.13
CA PHE A 68 5.91 -17.07 -5.27
C PHE A 68 6.79 -18.32 -5.23
N THR A 69 7.61 -18.50 -4.19
CA THR A 69 8.34 -19.76 -4.02
C THR A 69 7.38 -20.82 -3.47
N PRO A 70 7.22 -21.98 -4.13
CA PRO A 70 6.48 -23.11 -3.57
C PRO A 70 7.18 -23.61 -2.31
N ASN A 71 6.41 -23.88 -1.25
CA ASN A 71 6.89 -24.64 -0.10
C ASN A 71 7.27 -26.07 -0.49
#